data_AF-A0A1M6M863-F1
#
_entry.id   AF-A0A1M6M863-F1
#
_cell.length_a   1.000
_cell.length_b   1.000
_cell.length_c   1.000
_cell.angle_alpha   90.00
_cell.angle_beta   90.00
_cell.angle_gamma   90.00
#
_symmetry.space_group_name_H-M   'P 1'
#
loop_
_entity.id
_entity.type
_entity.pdbx_description
1 polymer ?
#
loop_
_entity_poly.entity_id
_entity_poly.type
_entity_poly.pdbx_seq_one_letter_code
_entity_poly.pdbx_strand_id
1 'polypeptide(L)'
;MILKATLLFALVAMALPIPVKAQEAPADYGYVQAAQPRPVKRYCQTLQLKDDPELIAEYEKWHRSDNIWKEITDGLREVGVIDSEIYRHGTLLVMILTVPADFDFQVQMGKLAQLPRQAEWEELMAKYQASDPNAASSEKWVQMKRVFKLPPQD
;
A
#
# COMPACT_ATOMS: atom_id res chain seq x y z
N MET A 1 12.41 -66.66 -7.29
CA MET A 1 12.50 -65.35 -6.61
C MET A 1 12.80 -64.28 -7.66
N ILE A 2 11.78 -63.64 -8.26
CA ILE A 2 11.96 -62.39 -9.02
C ILE A 2 10.72 -61.54 -8.74
N LEU A 3 10.88 -60.56 -7.85
CA LEU A 3 9.85 -59.62 -7.43
C LEU A 3 9.81 -58.48 -8.47
N LYS A 4 8.69 -58.32 -9.18
CA LYS A 4 8.48 -57.16 -10.07
C LYS A 4 8.14 -55.94 -9.22
N ALA A 5 9.06 -54.99 -9.13
CA ALA A 5 8.82 -53.70 -8.49
C ALA A 5 8.03 -52.79 -9.43
N THR A 6 6.81 -52.44 -9.05
CA THR A 6 5.97 -51.45 -9.76
C THR A 6 6.33 -50.08 -9.20
N LEU A 7 6.99 -49.25 -10.02
CA LEU A 7 7.36 -47.88 -9.68
C LEU A 7 6.12 -46.97 -9.83
N LEU A 8 5.64 -46.39 -8.73
CA LEU A 8 4.54 -45.42 -8.72
C LEU A 8 5.13 -44.03 -9.03
N PHE A 9 4.84 -43.47 -10.21
CA PHE A 9 5.19 -42.08 -10.53
C PHE A 9 4.23 -41.14 -9.80
N ALA A 10 4.70 -40.42 -8.78
CA ALA A 10 3.99 -39.30 -8.19
C ALA A 10 4.08 -38.10 -9.15
N LEU A 11 2.93 -37.73 -9.72
CA LEU A 11 2.81 -36.54 -10.57
C LEU A 11 2.86 -35.30 -9.65
N VAL A 12 4.03 -34.66 -9.55
CA VAL A 12 4.13 -33.33 -8.95
C VAL A 12 3.61 -32.35 -10.00
N ALA A 13 2.38 -31.87 -9.80
CA ALA A 13 1.84 -30.79 -10.60
C ALA A 13 2.65 -29.52 -10.32
N MET A 14 3.61 -29.21 -11.20
CA MET A 14 4.20 -27.87 -11.25
C MET A 14 3.09 -26.90 -11.67
N ALA A 15 2.59 -26.12 -10.72
CA ALA A 15 1.77 -24.96 -11.02
C ALA A 15 2.60 -23.99 -11.86
N LEU A 16 2.23 -23.85 -13.14
CA LEU A 16 2.80 -22.81 -13.99
C LEU A 16 2.44 -21.44 -13.38
N PRO A 17 3.36 -20.46 -13.34
CA PRO A 17 3.03 -19.12 -12.89
C PRO A 17 1.91 -18.56 -13.78
N ILE A 18 0.82 -18.13 -13.14
CA ILE A 18 -0.29 -17.45 -13.81
C ILE A 18 0.29 -16.24 -14.55
N PRO A 19 0.04 -16.07 -15.85
CA PRO A 19 0.51 -14.89 -16.57
C PRO A 19 -0.20 -13.67 -16.00
N VAL A 20 0.49 -12.89 -15.17
CA VAL A 20 0.06 -11.56 -14.78
C VAL A 20 0.01 -10.74 -16.07
N LYS A 21 -1.20 -10.44 -16.54
CA LYS A 21 -1.40 -9.61 -17.71
C LYS A 21 -0.83 -8.24 -17.37
N ALA A 22 0.28 -7.86 -18.03
CA ALA A 22 0.88 -6.55 -17.85
C ALA A 22 -0.18 -5.48 -18.11
N GLN A 23 -0.43 -4.65 -17.11
CA GLN A 23 -1.36 -3.54 -17.22
C GLN A 23 -0.80 -2.57 -18.26
N GLU A 24 -1.61 -2.16 -19.25
CA GLU A 24 -1.20 -1.14 -20.21
C GLU A 24 -0.86 0.14 -19.44
N ALA A 25 0.43 0.46 -19.43
CA ALA A 25 0.97 1.60 -18.70
C ALA A 25 0.55 2.91 -19.40
N PRO A 26 0.14 3.96 -18.67
CA PRO A 26 0.05 5.30 -19.22
C PRO A 26 1.38 5.70 -19.88
N ALA A 27 1.31 6.59 -20.88
CA ALA A 27 2.48 7.07 -21.61
C ALA A 27 3.52 7.77 -20.72
N ASP A 28 3.08 8.30 -19.57
CA ASP A 28 3.93 8.85 -18.51
C ASP A 28 3.28 8.59 -17.14
N TYR A 29 4.06 8.05 -16.20
CA TYR A 29 3.66 7.89 -14.79
C TYR A 29 4.05 9.11 -13.94
N GLY A 30 4.86 10.00 -14.48
CA GLY A 30 5.25 11.24 -13.84
C GLY A 30 4.11 12.26 -13.81
N TYR A 31 4.21 13.18 -12.86
CA TYR A 31 3.32 14.33 -12.78
C TYR A 31 4.07 15.52 -12.17
N VAL A 32 3.54 16.72 -12.40
CA VAL A 32 4.10 17.94 -11.80
C VAL A 32 3.69 18.01 -10.34
N GLN A 33 4.64 17.81 -9.43
CA GLN A 33 4.41 18.05 -8.02
C GLN A 33 4.50 19.54 -7.71
N ALA A 34 3.48 20.09 -7.05
CA ALA A 34 3.48 21.48 -6.62
C ALA A 34 4.61 21.73 -5.60
N ALA A 35 5.24 22.90 -5.68
CA ALA A 35 6.21 23.34 -4.71
C ALA A 35 5.56 23.43 -3.32
N GLN A 36 6.25 22.90 -2.31
CA GLN A 36 5.77 22.95 -0.94
C GLN A 36 6.10 24.31 -0.32
N PRO A 37 5.14 25.03 0.27
CA PRO A 37 5.33 26.41 0.76
C PRO A 37 6.19 26.48 2.03
N ARG A 38 6.56 25.33 2.61
CA ARG A 38 7.32 25.20 3.85
C ARG A 38 8.18 23.93 3.83
N PRO A 39 9.19 23.81 4.70
CA PRO A 39 9.92 22.57 4.87
C PRO A 39 9.00 21.39 5.21
N VAL A 40 9.24 20.26 4.56
CA VAL A 40 8.45 19.03 4.70
C VAL A 40 9.32 17.83 5.04
N LYS A 41 8.68 16.80 5.59
CA LYS A 41 9.23 15.46 5.82
C LYS A 41 8.41 14.45 5.03
N ARG A 42 9.05 13.36 4.57
CA ARG A 42 8.37 12.26 3.88
C ARG A 42 8.50 10.97 4.66
N TYR A 43 7.40 10.24 4.77
CA TYR A 43 7.35 8.88 5.29
C TYR A 43 6.97 7.94 4.15
N CYS A 44 7.73 6.85 3.98
CA CYS A 44 7.44 5.83 2.98
C CYS A 44 7.04 4.55 3.71
N GLN A 45 5.91 3.97 3.34
CA GLN A 45 5.39 2.73 3.91
C GLN A 45 5.10 1.72 2.82
N THR A 46 5.05 0.45 3.19
CA THR A 46 4.66 -0.62 2.27
C THR A 46 3.67 -1.59 2.91
N LEU A 47 2.84 -2.19 2.07
CA LEU A 47 1.84 -3.18 2.44
C LEU A 47 1.64 -4.14 1.25
N GLN A 48 1.21 -5.37 1.53
CA GLN A 48 0.85 -6.34 0.48
C GLN A 48 -0.66 -6.46 0.35
N LEU A 49 -1.16 -6.48 -0.88
CA LEU A 49 -2.52 -6.88 -1.20
C LEU A 49 -2.63 -8.40 -1.33
N LYS A 50 -3.85 -8.93 -1.19
CA LYS A 50 -4.16 -10.30 -1.60
C LYS A 50 -3.96 -10.43 -3.10
N ASP A 51 -3.35 -11.54 -3.53
CA ASP A 51 -3.09 -11.82 -4.95
C ASP A 51 -4.36 -12.30 -5.66
N ASP A 52 -5.31 -11.38 -5.79
CA ASP A 52 -6.59 -11.57 -6.46
C ASP A 52 -6.90 -10.32 -7.29
N PRO A 53 -6.97 -10.44 -8.63
CA PRO A 53 -7.21 -9.30 -9.52
C PRO A 53 -8.49 -8.51 -9.23
N GLU A 54 -9.57 -9.17 -8.78
CA GLU A 54 -10.84 -8.50 -8.48
C GLU A 54 -10.73 -7.69 -7.18
N LEU A 55 -10.08 -8.26 -6.16
CA LEU A 55 -9.82 -7.55 -4.90
C LEU A 55 -8.89 -6.36 -5.08
N ILE A 56 -7.87 -6.50 -5.94
CA ILE A 56 -6.96 -5.39 -6.29
C ILE A 56 -7.73 -4.26 -6.99
N ALA A 57 -8.59 -4.59 -7.96
CA ALA A 57 -9.38 -3.60 -8.68
C ALA A 57 -10.34 -2.84 -7.75
N GLU A 58 -10.99 -3.53 -6.81
CA GLU A 58 -11.87 -2.89 -5.83
C GLU A 58 -11.08 -2.03 -4.82
N TYR A 59 -9.90 -2.47 -4.39
CA TYR A 59 -9.01 -1.64 -3.56
C TYR A 59 -8.66 -0.32 -4.25
N GLU A 60 -8.23 -0.38 -5.51
CA GLU A 60 -7.91 0.80 -6.31
C GLU A 60 -9.12 1.70 -6.49
N LYS A 61 -10.29 1.13 -6.80
CA LYS A 61 -11.55 1.85 -6.95
C LYS A 61 -11.90 2.64 -5.70
N TRP A 62 -11.80 2.05 -4.50
CA TRP A 62 -12.04 2.75 -3.24
C TRP A 62 -11.09 3.93 -3.02
N HIS A 63 -9.86 3.86 -3.51
CA HIS A 63 -8.86 4.93 -3.37
C HIS A 63 -8.94 6.02 -4.46
N ARG A 64 -9.84 5.89 -5.44
CA ARG A 64 -10.09 6.97 -6.40
C ARG A 64 -10.77 8.14 -5.68
N SER A 65 -10.48 9.35 -6.15
CA SER A 65 -10.94 10.60 -5.51
C SER A 65 -12.46 10.74 -5.42
N ASP A 66 -13.20 10.06 -6.30
CA ASP A 66 -14.66 10.01 -6.34
C ASP A 66 -15.27 9.00 -5.34
N ASN A 67 -14.49 8.02 -4.89
CA ASN A 67 -14.97 6.93 -4.02
C ASN A 67 -14.41 6.98 -2.61
N ILE A 68 -13.22 7.53 -2.41
CA ILE A 68 -12.64 7.67 -1.07
C ILE A 68 -13.53 8.54 -0.20
N TRP A 69 -13.82 8.08 1.02
CA TRP A 69 -14.71 8.80 1.91
C TRP A 69 -14.09 10.12 2.35
N LYS A 70 -14.92 11.17 2.39
CA LYS A 70 -14.48 12.53 2.72
C LYS A 70 -13.79 12.58 4.08
N GLU A 71 -14.33 11.89 5.07
CA GLU A 71 -13.84 11.81 6.46
C GLU A 71 -12.42 11.25 6.54
N ILE A 72 -12.05 10.37 5.62
CA ILE A 72 -10.69 9.82 5.58
C ILE A 72 -9.71 10.86 5.08
N THR A 73 -10.04 11.55 3.99
CA THR A 73 -9.19 12.63 3.47
C THR A 73 -9.13 13.84 4.40
N ASP A 74 -10.24 14.17 5.07
CA ASP A 74 -10.30 15.24 6.04
C ASP A 74 -9.51 14.90 7.30
N GLY A 75 -9.61 13.66 7.79
CA GLY A 75 -8.83 13.21 8.95
C GLY A 75 -7.33 13.29 8.68
N LEU A 76 -6.88 12.90 7.48
CA LEU A 76 -5.48 13.06 7.06
C LEU A 76 -5.05 14.54 7.12
N ARG A 77 -5.86 15.45 6.57
CA ARG A 77 -5.58 16.90 6.62
C ARG A 77 -5.58 17.44 8.05
N GLU A 78 -6.52 17.00 8.88
CA GLU A 78 -6.68 17.44 10.26
C GLU A 78 -5.45 17.11 11.11
N VAL A 79 -4.88 15.91 10.94
CA VAL A 79 -3.65 15.54 11.64
C VAL A 79 -2.39 16.14 11.01
N GLY A 80 -2.52 16.86 9.89
CA GLY A 80 -1.46 17.63 9.26
C GLY A 80 -0.79 16.97 8.07
N VAL A 81 -1.36 15.92 7.47
CA VAL A 81 -0.87 15.37 6.20
C VAL A 81 -1.13 16.37 5.08
N ILE A 82 -0.08 16.71 4.34
CA ILE A 82 -0.12 17.67 3.24
C ILE A 82 -0.42 16.96 1.91
N ASP A 83 0.19 15.80 1.71
CA ASP A 83 0.02 14.98 0.52
C ASP A 83 0.13 13.49 0.89
N SER A 84 -0.62 12.64 0.19
CA SER A 84 -0.64 11.19 0.39
C SER A 84 -0.79 10.48 -0.94
N GLU A 85 0.19 9.66 -1.27
CA GLU A 85 0.26 8.96 -2.54
C GLU A 85 0.37 7.46 -2.27
N ILE A 86 -0.33 6.64 -3.06
CA ILE A 86 -0.19 5.18 -3.02
C ILE A 86 0.16 4.69 -4.42
N TYR A 87 1.27 3.99 -4.52
CA TYR A 87 1.77 3.35 -5.73
C TYR A 87 1.61 1.84 -5.60
N ARG A 88 1.37 1.13 -6.71
CA ARG A 88 1.27 -0.32 -6.73
C ARG A 88 2.18 -0.94 -7.78
N HIS A 89 2.84 -2.04 -7.43
CA HIS A 89 3.51 -2.95 -8.37
C HIS A 89 3.16 -4.40 -8.02
N GLY A 90 2.36 -5.06 -8.88
CA GLY A 90 1.77 -6.36 -8.53
C GLY A 90 0.88 -6.24 -7.29
N THR A 91 1.15 -7.02 -6.24
CA THR A 91 0.45 -6.91 -4.94
C THR A 91 1.08 -5.89 -4.00
N LEU A 92 2.29 -5.40 -4.29
CA LEU A 92 3.03 -4.50 -3.41
C LEU A 92 2.49 -3.09 -3.52
N LEU A 93 2.05 -2.52 -2.40
CA LEU A 93 1.74 -1.11 -2.26
C LEU A 93 2.91 -0.36 -1.63
N VAL A 94 3.13 0.86 -2.09
CA VAL A 94 4.03 1.84 -1.50
C VAL A 94 3.25 3.12 -1.26
N MET A 95 3.08 3.50 0.00
CA MET A 95 2.49 4.78 0.38
C MET A 95 3.60 5.79 0.67
N ILE A 96 3.42 7.03 0.21
CA ILE A 96 4.27 8.16 0.54
C ILE A 96 3.40 9.25 1.15
N LEU A 97 3.70 9.62 2.40
CA LEU A 97 3.10 10.75 3.07
C LEU A 97 4.06 11.93 3.06
N THR A 98 3.58 13.09 2.63
CA THR A 98 4.28 14.38 2.81
C THR A 98 3.62 15.13 3.94
N VAL A 99 4.42 15.54 4.92
CA VAL A 99 3.97 16.17 6.17
C VAL A 99 4.89 17.33 6.56
N PRO A 100 4.51 18.19 7.52
CA PRO A 100 5.37 19.23 8.05
C PRO A 100 6.71 18.71 8.58
N ALA A 101 7.76 19.55 8.55
CA ALA A 101 9.07 19.17 9.07
C ALA A 101 9.06 18.78 10.57
N ASP A 102 8.22 19.44 11.37
CA ASP A 102 8.02 19.22 12.80
C ASP A 102 6.99 18.12 13.12
N PHE A 103 6.46 17.43 12.11
CA PHE A 103 5.49 16.36 12.29
C PHE A 103 6.04 15.20 13.12
N ASP A 104 5.29 14.82 14.17
CA ASP A 104 5.49 13.62 14.96
C ASP A 104 4.57 12.51 14.45
N PHE A 105 5.17 11.50 13.82
CA PHE A 105 4.40 10.44 13.18
C PHE A 105 3.52 9.65 14.14
N GLN A 106 4.06 9.26 15.30
CA GLN A 106 3.34 8.38 16.23
C GLN A 106 2.17 9.13 16.87
N VAL A 107 2.40 10.37 17.28
CA VAL A 107 1.35 11.20 17.89
C VAL A 107 0.23 11.48 16.88
N GLN A 108 0.57 11.87 15.65
CA GLN A 108 -0.44 12.29 14.68
C GLN A 108 -1.20 11.09 14.08
N MET A 109 -0.54 9.97 13.81
CA MET A 109 -1.23 8.76 13.33
C MET A 109 -2.07 8.11 14.45
N GLY A 110 -1.63 8.20 15.71
CA GLY A 110 -2.44 7.78 16.86
C GLY A 110 -3.73 8.60 16.99
N LYS A 111 -3.66 9.92 16.77
CA LYS A 111 -4.86 10.78 16.70
C LYS A 111 -5.73 10.42 15.50
N LEU A 112 -5.14 10.22 14.33
CA LEU A 112 -5.86 9.87 13.11
C LEU A 112 -6.74 8.64 13.34
N ALA A 113 -6.21 7.59 13.97
CA ALA A 113 -6.95 6.36 14.24
C ALA A 113 -8.23 6.56 15.08
N GLN A 114 -8.35 7.69 15.79
CA GLN A 114 -9.52 8.03 16.61
C GLN A 114 -10.52 8.96 15.91
N LEU A 115 -10.19 9.47 14.72
CA LEU A 115 -11.08 10.34 13.97
C LEU A 115 -12.24 9.56 13.33
N PRO A 116 -13.36 10.23 13.00
CA PRO A 116 -14.56 9.57 12.48
C PRO A 116 -14.29 8.66 11.28
N ARG A 117 -14.94 7.49 11.28
CA ARG A 117 -14.94 6.48 10.21
C ARG A 117 -13.57 5.85 9.88
N GLN A 118 -12.51 6.17 10.62
CA GLN A 118 -11.18 5.60 10.38
C GLN A 118 -11.15 4.11 10.66
N ALA A 119 -11.80 3.67 11.74
CA ALA A 119 -11.97 2.25 12.05
C ALA A 119 -12.79 1.50 10.98
N GLU A 120 -13.89 2.09 10.50
CA GLU A 120 -14.73 1.50 9.44
C GLU A 120 -13.97 1.39 8.11
N TRP A 121 -13.20 2.42 7.77
CA TRP A 121 -12.36 2.41 6.59
C TRP A 121 -11.27 1.35 6.69
N GLU A 122 -10.60 1.25 7.84
CA GLU A 122 -9.61 0.23 8.11
C GLU A 122 -10.20 -1.20 8.00
N GLU A 123 -11.40 -1.43 8.53
CA GLU A 123 -12.11 -2.70 8.41
C GLU A 123 -12.46 -3.03 6.94
N LEU A 124 -12.92 -2.04 6.18
CA LEU A 124 -13.17 -2.20 4.74
C LEU A 124 -11.87 -2.56 4.00
N MET A 125 -10.77 -1.85 4.28
CA MET A 125 -9.49 -2.07 3.62
C MET A 125 -8.86 -3.42 3.96
N ALA A 126 -9.04 -3.91 5.19
CA ALA A 126 -8.57 -5.22 5.63
C ALA A 126 -9.10 -6.38 4.76
N LYS A 127 -10.23 -6.20 4.06
CA LYS A 127 -10.75 -7.19 3.12
C LYS A 127 -9.81 -7.44 1.94
N TYR A 128 -9.04 -6.44 1.54
CA TYR A 128 -8.16 -6.49 0.36
C TYR A 128 -6.69 -6.73 0.71
N GLN A 129 -6.27 -6.36 1.92
CA GLN A 129 -4.88 -6.43 2.37
C GLN A 129 -4.48 -7.85 2.77
N ALA A 130 -3.28 -8.27 2.41
CA ALA A 130 -2.65 -9.53 2.81
C ALA A 130 -1.89 -9.36 4.15
N SER A 131 -2.57 -8.80 5.13
CA SER A 131 -2.08 -8.67 6.51
C SER A 131 -2.94 -9.53 7.44
N ASP A 132 -2.41 -9.87 8.63
CA ASP A 132 -3.23 -10.47 9.68
C ASP A 132 -4.45 -9.56 9.95
N PRO A 133 -5.69 -10.08 9.91
CA PRO A 133 -6.88 -9.31 10.22
C PRO A 133 -6.85 -8.66 11.61
N ASN A 134 -6.07 -9.21 12.54
CA ASN A 134 -5.92 -8.71 13.91
C ASN A 134 -4.69 -7.81 14.09
N ALA A 135 -3.87 -7.60 13.07
CA ALA A 135 -2.73 -6.70 13.15
C ALA A 135 -3.18 -5.24 13.33
N ALA A 136 -2.46 -4.48 14.15
CA ALA A 136 -2.67 -3.04 14.24
C ALA A 136 -2.35 -2.38 12.88
N SER A 137 -2.96 -1.24 12.54
CA SER A 137 -2.68 -0.55 11.27
C SER A 137 -1.18 -0.22 11.09
N SER A 138 -0.47 0.06 12.19
CA SER A 138 1.00 0.25 12.21
C SER A 138 1.81 -1.02 11.91
N GLU A 139 1.21 -2.20 12.10
CA GLU A 139 1.79 -3.50 11.74
C GLU A 139 1.45 -3.89 10.30
N LYS A 140 0.38 -3.32 9.73
CA LYS A 140 0.00 -3.52 8.32
C LYS A 140 0.84 -2.68 7.37
N TRP A 141 0.95 -1.37 7.64
CA TRP A 141 1.78 -0.45 6.86
C TRP A 141 3.18 -0.30 7.45
N VAL A 142 4.12 -1.06 6.90
CA VAL A 142 5.49 -1.14 7.40
C VAL A 142 6.34 0.03 6.91
N GLN A 143 7.04 0.71 7.82
CA GLN A 143 7.95 1.81 7.47
C GLN A 143 9.13 1.32 6.64
N MET A 144 9.44 2.05 5.56
CA MET A 144 10.57 1.77 4.68
C MET A 144 11.78 2.62 5.04
N LYS A 145 12.96 2.00 5.06
CA LYS A 145 14.24 2.71 5.24
C LYS A 145 14.65 3.38 3.93
N ARG A 146 14.79 4.72 3.94
CA ARG A 146 15.40 5.45 2.82
C ARG A 146 16.89 5.07 2.72
N VAL A 147 17.27 4.45 1.61
CA VAL A 147 18.66 4.03 1.35
C VAL A 147 19.46 5.04 0.52
N PHE A 148 18.77 5.93 -0.20
CA PHE A 148 19.39 6.93 -1.06
C PHE A 148 18.53 8.21 -1.13
N LYS A 149 19.19 9.36 -1.22
CA LYS A 149 18.61 10.65 -1.61
C LYS A 149 19.68 11.39 -2.41
N LEU A 150 19.33 11.82 -3.62
CA LEU A 150 20.23 12.66 -4.41
C LEU A 150 20.46 13.99 -3.65
N PRO A 151 21.73 14.42 -3.45
CA PRO A 151 22.02 15.73 -2.89
C PRO A 151 21.44 16.85 -3.76
N PRO A 152 21.07 18.01 -3.17
CA PRO A 152 20.74 19.18 -3.96
C PRO A 152 21.92 19.57 -4.87
N GLN A 153 21.62 20.09 -6.06
CA GLN A 153 22.62 20.76 -6.90
C GLN A 153 22.77 22.19 -6.39
N ASP A 154 24.03 22.66 -6.26
CA ASP A 154 24.36 24.04 -5.88
C ASP A 154 23.93 25.06 -6.96
#